data_AF-A0A7K9U5P6-F1
#
_entry.id   AF-A0A7K9U5P6-F1
#
_cell.length_a   1.000
_cell.length_b   1.000
_cell.length_c   1.000
_cell.angle_alpha   90.00
_cell.angle_beta   90.00
_cell.angle_gamma   90.00
#
_symmetry.space_group_name_H-M   'P 1'
#
loop_
_entity.id
_entity.type
_entity.pdbx_description
1 polymer ?
#
loop_
_entity_poly.entity_id
_entity_poly.type
_entity_poly.pdbx_seq_one_letter_code
_entity_poly.pdbx_strand_id
1 'polypeptide(L)'
;GMATSEKAMLTFDATKMLDPCGLKPDSVEVERIITVLDETITKLEMSSLIARVAASLDRFAGVLGPEITNSLIEHEKLATEMEHLLASSEEGASVRDEEQRGCLCLLEECLKCSVRNALRLLLASPSLCQALKSEVWAIEAAAEGFIKAFVEFRNLMLERLLTSPTEEEEKIQLMEDIYPRIKKNTEAITVLQAELAAAIQTREEEIHKKDKVIEDLKTSLQDLPKHCKAFIQQIKQEGIKQQEEELQASQARCSRLQQDIQQLGAQLSALVLEHRASELALRKRKCRAEMEIVNWVQKYDADMGEKQAEYEEVHAAYTEEMAHLSLLVEKRAVLLQEYSQIEEERRIRQQKEEEALKELNIKILAATRIQACWRGYLVRSFFKSKKKKKQKGKGK
;
A
#
# COMPACT_ATOMS: atom_id res chain seq x y z
N GLY A 1 -37.20 -36.03 61.43
CA GLY A 1 -37.22 -37.46 61.09
C GLY A 1 -38.40 -38.09 61.78
N MET A 2 -39.37 -38.60 61.01
CA MET A 2 -40.53 -39.42 61.40
C MET A 2 -41.32 -39.89 60.14
N ALA A 3 -40.96 -39.46 58.91
CA ALA A 3 -41.63 -39.83 57.66
C ALA A 3 -40.95 -40.98 56.88
N THR A 4 -39.81 -41.49 57.34
CA THR A 4 -39.04 -42.53 56.63
C THR A 4 -39.38 -43.95 57.06
N SER A 5 -39.97 -44.15 58.25
CA SER A 5 -40.36 -45.49 58.74
C SER A 5 -41.68 -45.96 58.14
N GLU A 6 -42.64 -45.05 57.96
CA GLU A 6 -43.98 -45.36 57.41
C GLU A 6 -43.90 -45.67 55.91
N LYS A 7 -43.01 -44.96 55.19
CA LYS A 7 -42.75 -45.18 53.76
C LYS A 7 -42.10 -46.54 53.48
N ALA A 8 -41.24 -47.03 54.38
CA ALA A 8 -40.59 -48.33 54.27
C ALA A 8 -41.55 -49.51 54.53
N MET A 9 -42.50 -49.33 55.46
CA MET A 9 -43.53 -50.33 55.78
C MET A 9 -44.57 -50.44 54.66
N LEU A 10 -44.99 -49.29 54.09
CA LEU A 10 -45.84 -49.25 52.90
C LEU A 10 -45.15 -49.86 51.66
N THR A 11 -43.83 -49.68 51.49
CA THR A 11 -43.12 -50.29 50.36
C THR A 11 -42.98 -51.81 50.50
N PHE A 12 -42.85 -52.34 51.72
CA PHE A 12 -42.69 -53.78 51.95
C PHE A 12 -44.01 -54.55 51.72
N ASP A 13 -45.14 -53.99 52.18
CA ASP A 13 -46.46 -54.57 51.92
C ASP A 13 -46.88 -54.38 50.45
N ALA A 14 -46.59 -53.24 49.82
CA ALA A 14 -46.85 -53.04 48.40
C ALA A 14 -46.04 -54.01 47.51
N THR A 15 -44.80 -54.33 47.86
CA THR A 15 -44.00 -55.32 47.11
C THR A 15 -44.51 -56.75 47.28
N LYS A 16 -45.13 -57.08 48.42
CA LYS A 16 -45.77 -58.39 48.64
C LYS A 16 -47.13 -58.49 47.95
N MET A 17 -47.90 -57.41 47.90
CA MET A 17 -49.11 -57.33 47.09
C MET A 17 -48.80 -57.63 45.62
N LEU A 18 -47.72 -57.06 45.06
CA LEU A 18 -47.42 -57.15 43.63
C LEU A 18 -46.97 -58.54 43.14
N ASP A 19 -46.58 -59.47 44.02
CA ASP A 19 -46.22 -60.85 43.63
C ASP A 19 -46.77 -61.92 44.61
N PRO A 20 -48.06 -62.27 44.48
CA PRO A 20 -48.70 -63.31 45.30
C PRO A 20 -48.19 -64.73 45.02
N CYS A 21 -47.46 -64.96 43.92
CA CYS A 21 -46.98 -66.29 43.53
C CYS A 21 -45.98 -66.90 44.54
N GLY A 22 -45.45 -66.11 45.48
CA GLY A 22 -44.58 -66.56 46.56
C GLY A 22 -45.30 -67.10 47.81
N LEU A 23 -46.63 -66.99 47.89
CA LEU A 23 -47.41 -67.43 49.05
C LEU A 23 -47.84 -68.90 48.90
N LYS A 24 -47.76 -69.67 50.00
CA LYS A 24 -48.22 -71.06 50.00
C LYS A 24 -49.76 -71.09 50.08
N PRO A 25 -50.43 -72.02 49.38
CA PRO A 25 -51.87 -72.17 49.51
C PRO A 25 -52.22 -72.65 50.93
N ASP A 26 -52.85 -71.79 51.72
CA ASP A 26 -53.26 -72.13 53.09
C ASP A 26 -54.59 -72.90 53.15
N SER A 27 -55.30 -73.01 52.02
CA SER A 27 -56.58 -73.71 51.88
C SER A 27 -56.42 -75.03 51.12
N VAL A 28 -57.03 -76.08 51.66
CA VAL A 28 -57.08 -77.42 51.05
C VAL A 28 -57.77 -77.39 49.68
N GLU A 29 -58.72 -76.48 49.48
CA GLU A 29 -59.40 -76.25 48.21
C GLU A 29 -58.47 -75.65 47.16
N VAL A 30 -57.62 -74.70 47.54
CA VAL A 30 -56.61 -74.11 46.65
C VAL A 30 -55.56 -75.16 46.28
N GLU A 31 -55.08 -75.94 47.25
CA GLU A 31 -54.17 -77.06 46.97
C GLU A 31 -54.79 -78.08 46.01
N ARG A 32 -56.07 -78.44 46.18
CA ARG A 32 -56.79 -79.33 45.27
C ARG A 32 -56.91 -78.77 43.86
N ILE A 33 -57.24 -77.49 43.71
CA ILE A 33 -57.37 -76.87 42.38
C ILE A 33 -56.01 -76.84 41.68
N ILE A 34 -54.95 -76.44 42.37
CA ILE A 34 -53.61 -76.38 41.81
C ILE A 34 -53.07 -77.76 41.47
N THR A 35 -53.27 -78.76 42.34
CA THR A 35 -52.86 -80.15 42.04
C THR A 35 -53.59 -80.74 40.85
N VAL A 36 -54.89 -80.44 40.67
CA VAL A 36 -55.61 -80.83 39.45
C VAL A 36 -55.00 -80.17 38.23
N LEU A 37 -54.65 -78.88 38.30
CA LEU A 37 -54.01 -78.17 37.19
C LEU A 37 -52.63 -78.75 36.87
N ASP A 38 -51.81 -79.03 37.88
CA ASP A 38 -50.49 -79.68 37.73
C ASP A 38 -50.63 -81.10 37.14
N GLU A 39 -51.64 -81.88 37.57
CA GLU A 39 -51.96 -83.19 37.00
C GLU A 39 -52.43 -83.09 35.54
N THR A 40 -53.20 -82.06 35.18
CA THR A 40 -53.59 -81.82 33.78
C THR A 40 -52.42 -81.41 32.91
N ILE A 41 -51.49 -80.60 33.41
CA ILE A 41 -50.24 -80.24 32.70
C ILE A 41 -49.43 -81.50 32.41
N THR A 42 -49.23 -82.35 33.42
CA THR A 42 -48.46 -83.60 33.21
C THR A 42 -49.13 -84.56 32.23
N LYS A 43 -50.47 -84.69 32.27
CA LYS A 43 -51.23 -85.48 31.28
C LYS A 43 -51.12 -84.90 29.87
N LEU A 44 -51.19 -83.58 29.75
CA LEU A 44 -51.09 -82.87 28.48
C LEU A 44 -49.70 -83.05 27.86
N GLU A 45 -48.64 -82.86 28.66
CA GLU A 45 -47.26 -83.13 28.27
C GLU A 45 -47.10 -84.57 27.78
N MET A 46 -47.55 -85.56 28.56
CA MET A 46 -47.43 -86.97 28.16
C MET A 46 -48.26 -87.29 26.90
N SER A 47 -49.43 -86.67 26.73
CA SER A 47 -50.28 -86.90 25.55
C SER A 47 -49.64 -86.37 24.27
N SER A 48 -48.93 -85.24 24.37
CA SER A 48 -48.19 -84.65 23.24
C SER A 48 -47.00 -85.50 22.77
N LEU A 49 -46.49 -86.39 23.64
CA LEU A 49 -45.37 -87.27 23.32
C LEU A 49 -45.83 -88.58 22.65
N ILE A 50 -47.11 -88.98 22.79
CA ILE A 50 -47.61 -90.28 22.33
C ILE A 50 -47.43 -90.46 20.82
N ALA A 51 -47.85 -89.49 20.00
CA ALA A 51 -47.75 -89.59 18.54
C ALA A 51 -46.29 -89.74 18.08
N ARG A 52 -45.36 -89.02 18.73
CA ARG A 52 -43.94 -89.05 18.40
C ARG A 52 -43.24 -90.32 18.87
N VAL A 53 -43.59 -90.82 20.06
CA VAL A 53 -43.07 -92.09 20.59
C VAL A 53 -43.60 -93.26 19.76
N ALA A 54 -44.86 -93.20 19.31
CA ALA A 54 -45.44 -94.18 18.39
C ALA A 54 -44.67 -94.20 17.04
N ALA A 55 -44.44 -93.04 16.42
CA ALA A 55 -43.70 -92.96 15.15
C ALA A 55 -42.22 -93.42 15.22
N SER A 56 -41.68 -93.67 16.42
CA SER A 56 -40.29 -94.09 16.64
C SER A 56 -40.17 -95.25 17.63
N LEU A 57 -41.15 -96.15 17.62
CA LEU A 57 -41.25 -97.33 18.49
C LEU A 57 -39.97 -98.17 18.54
N ASP A 58 -39.25 -98.33 17.44
CA ASP A 58 -37.99 -99.11 17.38
C ASP A 58 -36.92 -98.64 18.37
N ARG A 59 -36.93 -97.34 18.73
CA ARG A 59 -35.98 -96.75 19.68
C ARG A 59 -36.41 -96.91 21.13
N PHE A 60 -37.73 -97.02 21.36
CA PHE A 60 -38.32 -96.98 22.70
C PHE A 60 -38.89 -98.33 23.17
N ALA A 61 -39.03 -99.32 22.28
CA ALA A 61 -39.62 -100.64 22.59
C ALA A 61 -38.94 -101.37 23.77
N GLY A 62 -37.62 -101.21 23.92
CA GLY A 62 -36.87 -101.80 25.03
C GLY A 62 -37.13 -101.14 26.39
N VAL A 63 -37.50 -99.87 26.40
CA VAL A 63 -37.78 -99.08 27.62
C VAL A 63 -39.26 -99.15 28.00
N LEU A 64 -40.14 -99.20 27.01
CA LEU A 64 -41.60 -99.19 27.17
C LEU A 64 -42.18 -100.53 27.63
N GLY A 65 -41.51 -101.65 27.34
CA GLY A 65 -42.02 -102.98 27.65
C GLY A 65 -43.17 -103.41 26.71
N PRO A 66 -43.51 -104.70 26.68
CA PRO A 66 -44.39 -105.26 25.65
C PRO A 66 -45.83 -104.72 25.71
N GLU A 67 -46.34 -104.42 26.90
CA GLU A 67 -47.72 -103.94 27.10
C GLU A 67 -47.91 -102.52 26.56
N ILE A 68 -46.99 -101.60 26.87
CA ILE A 68 -47.04 -100.20 26.39
C ILE A 68 -46.70 -100.15 24.89
N THR A 69 -45.71 -100.93 24.44
CA THR A 69 -45.33 -101.02 23.03
C THR A 69 -46.51 -101.51 22.17
N ASN A 70 -47.21 -102.56 22.60
CA ASN A 70 -48.41 -103.03 21.90
C ASN A 70 -49.53 -101.99 21.88
N SER A 71 -49.78 -101.28 22.99
CA SER A 71 -50.80 -100.23 23.05
C SER A 71 -50.49 -99.05 22.13
N LEU A 72 -49.21 -98.73 21.92
CA LEU A 72 -48.78 -97.68 20.99
C LEU A 72 -48.79 -98.15 19.53
N ILE A 73 -48.48 -99.41 19.25
CA ILE A 73 -48.65 -100.01 17.91
C ILE A 73 -50.13 -99.96 17.50
N GLU A 74 -51.05 -100.32 18.40
CA GLU A 74 -52.48 -100.20 18.13
C GLU A 74 -52.91 -98.74 17.95
N HIS A 75 -52.32 -97.81 18.71
CA HIS A 75 -52.54 -96.38 18.52
C HIS A 75 -52.08 -95.90 17.12
N GLU A 76 -50.91 -96.32 16.66
CA GLU A 76 -50.35 -95.98 15.36
C GLU A 76 -51.19 -96.54 14.21
N LYS A 77 -51.69 -97.77 14.33
CA LYS A 77 -52.64 -98.35 13.37
C LYS A 77 -53.92 -97.52 13.26
N LEU A 78 -54.52 -97.18 14.39
CA LEU A 78 -55.73 -96.35 14.41
C LEU A 78 -55.47 -94.93 13.86
N ALA A 79 -54.28 -94.37 14.12
CA ALA A 79 -53.90 -93.06 13.62
C ALA A 79 -53.69 -93.06 12.10
N THR A 80 -53.00 -94.07 11.56
CA THR A 80 -52.79 -94.23 10.11
C THR A 80 -54.09 -94.53 9.37
N GLU A 81 -55.00 -95.33 9.96
CA GLU A 81 -56.36 -95.53 9.45
C GLU A 81 -57.15 -94.22 9.39
N MET A 82 -57.00 -93.36 10.40
CA MET A 82 -57.68 -92.05 10.45
C MET A 82 -57.10 -91.09 9.43
N GLU A 83 -55.78 -91.02 9.29
CA GLU A 83 -55.11 -90.21 8.27
C GLU A 83 -55.50 -90.65 6.86
N HIS A 84 -55.57 -91.96 6.59
CA HIS A 84 -55.99 -92.49 5.29
C HIS A 84 -57.45 -92.15 4.97
N LEU A 85 -58.35 -92.23 5.95
CA LEU A 85 -59.76 -91.84 5.77
C LEU A 85 -59.91 -90.34 5.54
N LEU A 86 -59.11 -89.51 6.24
CA LEU A 86 -59.09 -88.05 6.04
C LEU A 86 -58.51 -87.67 4.68
N ALA A 87 -57.43 -88.30 4.23
CA ALA A 87 -56.83 -88.07 2.91
C ALA A 87 -57.78 -88.52 1.78
N SER A 88 -58.47 -89.65 1.95
CA SER A 88 -59.46 -90.13 0.97
C SER A 88 -60.72 -89.25 0.89
N SER A 89 -60.96 -88.40 1.89
CA SER A 89 -62.09 -87.47 1.94
C SER A 89 -61.84 -86.19 1.14
N GLU A 90 -60.58 -85.82 0.85
CA GLU A 90 -60.26 -84.61 0.10
C GLU A 90 -60.42 -84.78 -1.42
N GLU A 91 -60.44 -86.01 -1.94
CA GLU A 91 -60.38 -86.29 -3.40
C GLU A 91 -61.74 -86.54 -4.09
N GLY A 92 -62.89 -86.43 -3.41
CA GLY A 92 -64.19 -86.51 -4.10
C GLY A 92 -65.43 -86.51 -3.21
N ALA A 93 -66.14 -85.38 -3.14
CA ALA A 93 -67.40 -85.26 -2.43
C ALA A 93 -68.57 -85.84 -3.25
N SER A 94 -69.10 -87.01 -2.85
CA SER A 94 -70.48 -87.40 -3.16
C SER A 94 -71.03 -88.45 -2.19
N VAL A 95 -72.14 -88.13 -1.53
CA VAL A 95 -73.20 -89.00 -0.94
C VAL A 95 -72.78 -90.09 0.08
N ARG A 96 -71.50 -90.36 0.31
CA ARG A 96 -71.00 -91.28 1.36
C ARG A 96 -70.69 -90.58 2.69
N ASP A 97 -71.21 -89.37 2.90
CA ASP A 97 -70.82 -88.52 4.03
C ASP A 97 -71.34 -89.00 5.40
N GLU A 98 -72.51 -89.64 5.49
CA GLU A 98 -73.04 -90.07 6.81
C GLU A 98 -72.38 -91.34 7.35
N GLU A 99 -72.14 -92.35 6.51
CA GLU A 99 -71.41 -93.57 6.91
C GLU A 99 -69.94 -93.26 7.23
N GLN A 100 -69.33 -92.37 6.44
CA GLN A 100 -67.95 -91.94 6.65
C GLN A 100 -67.81 -91.04 7.88
N ARG A 101 -68.80 -90.18 8.18
CA ARG A 101 -68.88 -89.44 9.45
C ARG A 101 -69.04 -90.37 10.65
N GLY A 102 -69.88 -91.40 10.55
CA GLY A 102 -70.04 -92.43 11.58
C GLY A 102 -68.76 -93.21 11.84
N CYS A 103 -68.06 -93.63 10.79
CA CYS A 103 -66.75 -94.29 10.90
C CYS A 103 -65.68 -93.36 11.48
N LEU A 104 -65.64 -92.09 11.09
CA LEU A 104 -64.71 -91.10 11.67
C LEU A 104 -65.00 -90.85 13.15
N CYS A 105 -66.27 -90.75 13.55
CA CYS A 105 -66.64 -90.60 14.97
C CYS A 105 -66.25 -91.84 15.79
N LEU A 106 -66.49 -93.05 15.27
CA LEU A 106 -66.06 -94.29 15.93
C LEU A 106 -64.54 -94.39 16.03
N LEU A 107 -63.82 -94.00 14.97
CA LEU A 107 -62.36 -94.02 14.95
C LEU A 107 -61.76 -92.96 15.88
N GLU A 108 -62.38 -91.78 15.97
CA GLU A 108 -62.05 -90.73 16.94
C GLU A 108 -62.26 -91.23 18.38
N GLU A 109 -63.35 -91.95 18.66
CA GLU A 109 -63.59 -92.57 19.96
C GLU A 109 -62.59 -93.69 20.27
N CYS A 110 -62.24 -94.51 19.28
CA CYS A 110 -61.21 -95.54 19.40
C CYS A 110 -59.83 -94.92 19.65
N LEU A 111 -59.47 -93.83 18.97
CA LEU A 111 -58.23 -93.08 19.19
C LEU A 111 -58.21 -92.44 20.57
N LYS A 112 -59.30 -91.81 21.01
CA LYS A 112 -59.42 -91.27 22.38
C LYS A 112 -59.24 -92.37 23.42
N CYS A 113 -59.87 -93.53 23.22
CA CYS A 113 -59.70 -94.68 24.10
C CYS A 113 -58.26 -95.19 24.10
N SER A 114 -57.64 -95.26 22.93
CA SER A 114 -56.24 -95.69 22.74
C SER A 114 -55.25 -94.74 23.43
N VAL A 115 -55.38 -93.42 23.23
CA VAL A 115 -54.59 -92.39 23.93
C VAL A 115 -54.81 -92.47 25.44
N ARG A 116 -56.05 -92.62 25.91
CA ARG A 116 -56.35 -92.79 27.35
C ARG A 116 -55.73 -94.06 27.92
N ASN A 117 -55.72 -95.15 27.17
CA ASN A 117 -55.12 -96.41 27.60
C ASN A 117 -53.59 -96.31 27.65
N ALA A 118 -52.97 -95.73 26.61
CA ALA A 118 -51.54 -95.45 26.56
C ALA A 118 -51.12 -94.49 27.68
N LEU A 119 -51.85 -93.39 27.91
CA LEU A 119 -51.61 -92.46 29.01
C LEU A 119 -51.73 -93.14 30.38
N ARG A 120 -52.75 -93.99 30.58
CA ARG A 120 -52.91 -94.71 31.86
C ARG A 120 -51.71 -95.61 32.13
N LEU A 121 -51.23 -96.35 31.13
CA LEU A 121 -50.08 -97.24 31.25
C LEU A 121 -48.77 -96.46 31.44
N LEU A 122 -48.59 -95.35 30.74
CA LEU A 122 -47.42 -94.47 30.90
C LEU A 122 -47.40 -93.83 32.30
N LEU A 123 -48.52 -93.25 32.74
CA LEU A 123 -48.63 -92.58 34.05
C LEU A 123 -48.61 -93.55 35.23
N ALA A 124 -48.89 -94.83 35.03
CA ALA A 124 -48.70 -95.87 36.04
C ALA A 124 -47.21 -96.11 36.38
N SER A 125 -46.29 -95.67 35.51
CA SER A 125 -44.83 -95.75 35.70
C SER A 125 -44.18 -94.36 35.65
N PRO A 126 -44.10 -93.62 36.78
CA PRO A 126 -43.60 -92.25 36.82
C PRO A 126 -42.15 -92.08 36.36
N SER A 127 -41.28 -93.05 36.65
CA SER A 127 -39.88 -93.06 36.23
C SER A 127 -39.73 -93.14 34.70
N LEU A 128 -40.63 -93.87 34.05
CA LEU A 128 -40.69 -94.01 32.59
C LEU A 128 -41.18 -92.73 31.92
N CYS A 129 -42.16 -92.04 32.52
CA CYS A 129 -42.59 -90.72 32.06
C CYS A 129 -41.45 -89.71 32.08
N GLN A 130 -40.64 -89.71 33.13
CA GLN A 130 -39.49 -88.80 33.25
C GLN A 130 -38.38 -89.13 32.23
N ALA A 131 -38.10 -90.42 32.01
CA ALA A 131 -37.16 -90.86 30.99
C ALA A 131 -37.60 -90.43 29.58
N LEU A 132 -38.86 -90.64 29.22
CA LEU A 132 -39.43 -90.23 27.93
C LEU A 132 -39.38 -88.72 27.72
N LYS A 133 -39.72 -87.92 28.75
CA LYS A 133 -39.59 -86.45 28.68
C LYS A 133 -38.14 -86.00 28.43
N SER A 134 -37.16 -86.75 28.94
CA SER A 134 -35.73 -86.44 28.79
C SER A 134 -35.09 -86.93 27.49
N GLU A 135 -35.69 -87.89 26.78
CA GLU A 135 -35.22 -88.36 25.46
C GLU A 135 -35.96 -87.67 24.30
N VAL A 136 -37.20 -87.26 24.53
CA VAL A 136 -38.12 -86.73 23.51
C VAL A 136 -38.18 -85.19 23.65
N TRP A 137 -37.05 -84.50 23.52
CA TRP A 137 -36.93 -83.04 23.75
C TRP A 137 -37.62 -82.12 22.72
N ALA A 138 -38.34 -82.65 21.74
CA ALA A 138 -39.03 -81.84 20.75
C ALA A 138 -40.52 -82.23 20.70
N ILE A 139 -41.28 -81.54 21.53
CA ILE A 139 -42.74 -81.46 21.48
C ILE A 139 -43.10 -80.69 20.19
N GLU A 140 -44.19 -81.08 19.53
CA GLU A 140 -44.70 -80.31 18.39
C GLU A 140 -45.00 -78.85 18.78
N ALA A 141 -44.65 -77.89 17.91
CA ALA A 141 -44.78 -76.46 18.20
C ALA A 141 -46.22 -76.04 18.61
N ALA A 142 -47.24 -76.75 18.11
CA ALA A 142 -48.63 -76.53 18.46
C ALA A 142 -48.98 -76.99 19.90
N ALA A 143 -48.46 -78.15 20.33
CA ALA A 143 -48.67 -78.66 21.68
C ALA A 143 -47.85 -77.88 22.72
N GLU A 144 -46.64 -77.43 22.37
CA GLU A 144 -45.78 -76.63 23.25
C GLU A 144 -46.42 -75.26 23.60
N GLY A 145 -47.01 -74.58 22.62
CA GLY A 145 -47.72 -73.32 22.86
C GLY A 145 -48.91 -73.47 23.81
N PHE A 146 -49.68 -74.56 23.67
CA PHE A 146 -50.80 -74.84 24.54
C PHE A 146 -50.38 -75.22 25.97
N ILE A 147 -49.31 -76.03 26.13
CA ILE A 147 -48.72 -76.36 27.44
C ILE A 147 -48.23 -75.08 28.14
N LYS A 148 -47.51 -74.19 27.44
CA LYS A 148 -47.05 -72.90 27.99
C LYS A 148 -48.21 -72.02 28.45
N ALA A 149 -49.23 -71.85 27.61
CA ALA A 149 -50.43 -71.09 27.97
C ALA A 149 -51.15 -71.68 29.19
N PHE A 150 -51.17 -73.02 29.33
CA PHE A 150 -51.79 -73.69 30.47
C PHE A 150 -50.94 -73.54 31.76
N VAL A 151 -49.62 -73.52 31.65
CA VAL A 151 -48.71 -73.19 32.77
C VAL A 151 -48.90 -71.74 33.20
N GLU A 152 -49.01 -70.80 32.26
CA GLU A 152 -49.33 -69.39 32.54
C GLU A 152 -50.71 -69.27 33.21
N PHE A 153 -51.73 -69.98 32.69
CA PHE A 153 -53.05 -70.04 33.31
C PHE A 153 -52.99 -70.59 34.74
N ARG A 154 -52.23 -71.66 34.98
CA ARG A 154 -52.03 -72.21 36.32
C ARG A 154 -51.41 -71.19 37.26
N ASN A 155 -50.43 -70.40 36.80
CA ASN A 155 -49.82 -69.34 37.60
C ASN A 155 -50.78 -68.18 37.86
N LEU A 156 -51.57 -67.76 36.86
CA LEU A 156 -52.63 -66.78 37.02
C LEU A 156 -53.70 -67.24 38.02
N MET A 157 -54.12 -68.51 37.93
CA MET A 157 -55.08 -69.07 38.86
C MET A 157 -54.52 -69.14 40.28
N LEU A 158 -53.24 -69.49 40.43
CA LEU A 158 -52.57 -69.45 41.73
C LEU A 158 -52.57 -68.02 42.29
N GLU A 159 -52.16 -67.04 41.48
CA GLU A 159 -52.15 -65.64 41.89
C GLU A 159 -53.55 -65.19 42.33
N ARG A 160 -54.58 -65.46 41.52
CA ARG A 160 -55.96 -65.09 41.83
C ARG A 160 -56.57 -65.79 43.04
N LEU A 161 -56.16 -67.03 43.31
CA LEU A 161 -56.62 -67.79 44.47
C LEU A 161 -55.91 -67.37 45.76
N LEU A 162 -54.72 -66.76 45.65
CA LEU A 162 -53.94 -66.26 46.78
C LEU A 162 -54.18 -64.77 47.07
N THR A 163 -54.76 -64.01 46.15
CA THR A 163 -55.14 -62.60 46.37
C THR A 163 -56.46 -62.45 47.11
N SER A 164 -56.47 -61.71 48.21
CA SER A 164 -57.70 -61.29 48.89
C SER A 164 -58.45 -60.20 48.10
N PRO A 165 -59.79 -60.12 48.16
CA PRO A 165 -60.55 -59.01 47.57
C PRO A 165 -60.08 -57.62 48.04
N THR A 166 -59.66 -57.51 49.30
CA THR A 166 -59.14 -56.25 49.86
C THR A 166 -57.79 -55.86 49.27
N GLU A 167 -56.90 -56.84 49.09
CA GLU A 167 -55.58 -56.63 48.47
C GLU A 167 -55.74 -56.23 47.00
N GLU A 168 -56.72 -56.78 46.29
CA GLU A 168 -57.03 -56.40 44.90
C GLU A 168 -57.55 -54.95 44.80
N GLU A 169 -58.45 -54.54 45.69
CA GLU A 169 -58.92 -53.15 45.77
C GLU A 169 -57.78 -52.18 46.09
N GLU A 170 -56.88 -52.55 47.01
CA GLU A 170 -55.69 -51.76 47.34
C GLU A 170 -54.73 -51.65 46.14
N LYS A 171 -54.53 -52.73 45.36
CA LYS A 171 -53.72 -52.68 44.12
C LYS A 171 -54.29 -51.70 43.12
N ILE A 172 -55.61 -51.73 42.92
CA ILE A 172 -56.31 -50.85 41.98
C ILE A 172 -56.14 -49.39 42.42
N GLN A 173 -56.38 -49.07 43.69
CA GLN A 173 -56.22 -47.71 44.22
C GLN A 173 -54.77 -47.20 44.09
N LEU A 174 -53.78 -48.04 44.40
CA LEU A 174 -52.37 -47.71 44.21
C LEU A 174 -52.06 -47.42 42.74
N MET A 175 -52.61 -48.21 41.81
CA MET A 175 -52.42 -48.00 40.38
C MET A 175 -53.06 -46.68 39.91
N GLU A 176 -54.27 -46.38 40.38
CA GLU A 176 -54.98 -45.12 40.08
C GLU A 176 -54.24 -43.88 40.60
N ASP A 177 -53.56 -43.98 41.75
CA ASP A 177 -52.74 -42.89 42.30
C ASP A 177 -51.41 -42.71 41.59
N ILE A 178 -50.78 -43.82 41.17
CA ILE A 178 -49.46 -43.83 40.53
C ILE A 178 -49.57 -43.40 39.06
N TYR A 179 -50.59 -43.84 38.33
CA TYR A 179 -50.77 -43.55 36.91
C TYR A 179 -50.70 -42.06 36.53
N PRO A 180 -51.46 -41.14 37.17
CA PRO A 180 -51.39 -39.72 36.83
C PRO A 180 -50.04 -39.09 37.19
N ARG A 181 -49.34 -39.61 38.21
CA ARG A 181 -47.99 -39.16 38.57
C ARG A 181 -46.99 -39.59 37.50
N ILE A 182 -47.07 -40.84 37.03
CA ILE A 182 -46.25 -41.32 35.91
C ILE A 182 -46.52 -40.45 34.69
N LYS A 183 -47.80 -40.23 34.33
CA LYS A 183 -48.16 -39.41 33.17
C LYS A 183 -47.58 -37.99 33.26
N LYS A 184 -47.77 -37.30 34.38
CA LYS A 184 -47.18 -35.96 34.61
C LYS A 184 -45.66 -35.97 34.54
N ASN A 185 -45.01 -36.98 35.13
CA ASN A 185 -43.56 -37.11 35.07
C ASN A 185 -43.07 -37.38 33.64
N THR A 186 -43.78 -38.21 32.87
CA THR A 186 -43.43 -38.46 31.46
C THR A 186 -43.59 -37.21 30.61
N GLU A 187 -44.66 -36.44 30.80
CA GLU A 187 -44.86 -35.15 30.13
C GLU A 187 -43.74 -34.17 30.49
N ALA A 188 -43.40 -34.03 31.79
CA ALA A 188 -42.31 -33.17 32.24
C ALA A 188 -40.95 -33.60 31.66
N ILE A 189 -40.67 -34.91 31.60
CA ILE A 189 -39.46 -35.45 30.96
C ILE A 189 -39.43 -35.09 29.47
N THR A 190 -40.54 -35.24 28.75
CA THR A 190 -40.59 -34.92 27.32
C THR A 190 -40.37 -33.43 27.04
N VAL A 191 -40.92 -32.55 27.88
CA VAL A 191 -40.70 -31.10 27.78
C VAL A 191 -39.23 -30.76 28.06
N LEU A 192 -38.66 -31.27 29.14
CA LEU A 192 -37.25 -31.03 29.48
C LEU A 192 -36.30 -31.60 28.42
N GLN A 193 -36.61 -32.74 27.82
CA GLN A 193 -35.84 -33.30 26.71
C GLN A 193 -35.91 -32.40 25.46
N ALA A 194 -37.08 -31.84 25.15
CA ALA A 194 -37.24 -30.90 24.05
C ALA A 194 -36.50 -29.58 24.30
N GLU A 195 -36.57 -29.03 25.51
CA GLU A 195 -35.82 -27.83 25.91
C GLU A 195 -34.32 -28.05 25.84
N LEU A 196 -33.84 -29.21 26.32
CA LEU A 196 -32.43 -29.58 26.22
C LEU A 196 -31.97 -29.71 24.76
N ALA A 197 -32.76 -30.35 23.91
CA ALA A 197 -32.46 -30.48 22.48
C ALA A 197 -32.40 -29.10 21.79
N ALA A 198 -33.36 -28.21 22.08
CA ALA A 198 -33.37 -26.85 21.56
C ALA A 198 -32.15 -26.04 22.05
N ALA A 199 -31.76 -26.17 23.32
CA ALA A 199 -30.57 -25.51 23.86
C ALA A 199 -29.26 -26.05 23.27
N ILE A 200 -29.19 -27.35 22.97
CA ILE A 200 -28.04 -27.94 22.27
C ILE A 200 -27.96 -27.38 20.84
N GLN A 201 -29.08 -27.36 20.12
CA GLN A 201 -29.13 -26.87 18.74
C GLN A 201 -28.72 -25.39 18.64
N THR A 202 -29.23 -24.52 19.52
CA THR A 202 -28.84 -23.11 19.53
C THR A 202 -27.35 -22.93 19.84
N ARG A 203 -26.81 -23.72 20.77
CA ARG A 203 -25.37 -23.73 21.06
C ARG A 203 -24.54 -24.16 19.85
N GLU A 204 -24.96 -25.20 19.15
CA GLU A 204 -24.29 -25.70 17.93
C GLU A 204 -24.30 -24.66 16.81
N GLU A 205 -25.43 -23.97 16.60
CA GLU A 205 -25.53 -22.88 15.63
C GLU A 205 -24.60 -21.70 15.98
N GLU A 206 -24.49 -21.32 17.25
CA GLU A 206 -23.55 -20.30 17.69
C GLU A 206 -22.10 -20.71 17.51
N ILE A 207 -21.78 -21.98 17.82
CA ILE A 207 -20.45 -22.55 17.59
C ILE A 207 -20.11 -22.47 16.10
N HIS A 208 -21.01 -22.91 15.21
CA HIS A 208 -20.80 -22.81 13.77
C HIS A 208 -20.64 -21.37 13.26
N LYS A 209 -21.38 -20.40 13.83
CA LYS A 209 -21.18 -18.98 13.51
C LYS A 209 -19.79 -18.50 13.93
N LYS A 210 -19.34 -18.85 15.14
CA LYS A 210 -18.00 -18.50 15.65
C LYS A 210 -16.90 -19.19 14.85
N ASP A 211 -17.08 -20.46 14.49
CA ASP A 211 -16.12 -21.22 13.67
C ASP A 211 -15.94 -20.58 12.29
N LYS A 212 -17.03 -20.12 11.65
CA LYS A 212 -16.95 -19.36 10.39
C LYS A 212 -16.14 -18.07 10.53
N VAL A 213 -16.41 -17.29 11.58
CA VAL A 213 -15.65 -16.06 11.85
C VAL A 213 -14.17 -16.38 12.11
N ILE A 214 -13.87 -17.47 12.81
CA ILE A 214 -12.50 -17.93 13.04
C ILE A 214 -11.82 -18.29 11.71
N GLU A 215 -12.48 -18.99 10.80
CA GLU A 215 -11.94 -19.31 9.47
C GLU A 215 -11.73 -18.05 8.60
N ASP A 216 -12.67 -17.11 8.59
CA ASP A 216 -12.54 -15.83 7.87
C ASP A 216 -11.38 -14.98 8.43
N LEU A 217 -11.19 -14.99 9.76
CA LEU A 217 -10.07 -14.31 10.39
C LEU A 217 -8.75 -15.02 10.10
N LYS A 218 -8.71 -16.36 10.11
CA LYS A 218 -7.50 -17.12 9.75
C LYS A 218 -7.06 -16.87 8.32
N THR A 219 -8.01 -16.88 7.36
CA THR A 219 -7.73 -16.59 5.95
C THR A 219 -7.21 -15.17 5.78
N SER A 220 -7.88 -14.19 6.37
CA SER A 220 -7.44 -12.78 6.37
C SER A 220 -6.04 -12.61 6.98
N LEU A 221 -5.74 -13.32 8.07
CA LEU A 221 -4.44 -13.27 8.75
C LEU A 221 -3.33 -13.96 7.94
N GLN A 222 -3.66 -14.96 7.13
CA GLN A 222 -2.71 -15.58 6.20
C GLN A 222 -2.45 -14.71 4.96
N ASP A 223 -3.45 -13.97 4.49
CA ASP A 223 -3.36 -13.18 3.27
C ASP A 223 -2.76 -11.79 3.53
N LEU A 224 -3.01 -11.19 4.68
CA LEU A 224 -2.47 -9.88 5.06
C LEU A 224 -0.93 -9.80 4.93
N PRO A 225 -0.13 -10.76 5.45
CA PRO A 225 1.32 -10.76 5.26
C PRO A 225 1.75 -10.88 3.79
N LYS A 226 1.02 -11.67 2.98
CA LYS A 226 1.31 -11.81 1.55
C LYS A 226 1.06 -10.49 0.82
N HIS A 227 -0.07 -9.83 1.10
CA HIS A 227 -0.39 -8.52 0.57
C HIS A 227 0.62 -7.45 1.01
N CYS A 228 0.95 -7.40 2.30
CA CYS A 228 1.96 -6.49 2.83
C CYS A 228 3.32 -6.72 2.16
N LYS A 229 3.74 -7.98 1.99
CA LYS A 229 5.01 -8.31 1.31
C LYS A 229 5.01 -7.86 -0.14
N ALA A 230 3.93 -8.12 -0.89
CA ALA A 230 3.78 -7.69 -2.27
C ALA A 230 3.79 -6.15 -2.39
N PHE A 231 3.05 -5.47 -1.50
CA PHE A 231 2.98 -4.01 -1.45
C PHE A 231 4.35 -3.38 -1.13
N ILE A 232 5.09 -3.92 -0.15
CA ILE A 232 6.44 -3.47 0.17
C ILE A 232 7.39 -3.69 -1.02
N GLN A 233 7.27 -4.81 -1.73
CA GLN A 233 8.08 -5.07 -2.92
C GLN A 233 7.77 -4.10 -4.05
N GLN A 234 6.50 -3.78 -4.28
CA GLN A 234 6.07 -2.80 -5.26
C GLN A 234 6.62 -1.40 -4.94
N ILE A 235 6.47 -0.92 -3.69
CA ILE A 235 7.03 0.38 -3.27
C ILE A 235 8.54 0.41 -3.47
N LYS A 236 9.24 -0.67 -3.12
CA LYS A 236 10.70 -0.74 -3.32
C LYS A 236 11.08 -0.65 -4.81
N GLN A 237 10.37 -1.35 -5.68
CA GLN A 237 10.64 -1.33 -7.11
C GLN A 237 10.32 0.04 -7.72
N GLU A 238 9.19 0.65 -7.36
CA GLU A 238 8.83 2.00 -7.79
C GLU A 238 9.84 3.03 -7.30
N GLY A 239 10.29 2.92 -6.04
CA GLY A 239 11.32 3.79 -5.47
C GLY A 239 12.67 3.67 -6.18
N ILE A 240 13.12 2.45 -6.50
CA ILE A 240 14.35 2.22 -7.28
C ILE A 240 14.21 2.84 -8.67
N LYS A 241 13.08 2.61 -9.35
CA LYS A 241 12.84 3.16 -10.70
C LYS A 241 12.84 4.69 -10.69
N GLN A 242 12.16 5.32 -9.72
CA GLN A 242 12.18 6.77 -9.56
C GLN A 242 13.59 7.29 -9.30
N GLN A 243 14.35 6.62 -8.42
CA GLN A 243 15.73 7.00 -8.14
C GLN A 243 16.62 6.92 -9.39
N GLU A 244 16.47 5.88 -10.21
CA GLU A 244 17.20 5.73 -11.47
C GLU A 244 16.84 6.82 -12.49
N GLU A 245 15.55 7.14 -12.64
CA GLU A 245 15.06 8.22 -13.51
C GLU A 245 15.60 9.59 -13.06
N GLU A 246 15.56 9.89 -11.76
CA GLU A 246 16.10 11.12 -11.19
C GLU A 246 17.62 11.21 -11.34
N LEU A 247 18.33 10.09 -11.14
CA LEU A 247 19.78 10.01 -11.35
C LEU A 247 20.11 10.33 -12.81
N GLN A 248 19.44 9.69 -13.78
CA GLN A 248 19.65 9.95 -15.20
C GLN A 248 19.32 11.40 -15.57
N ALA A 249 18.21 11.95 -15.06
CA ALA A 249 17.82 13.33 -15.30
C ALA A 249 18.86 14.32 -14.72
N SER A 250 19.38 14.05 -13.52
CA SER A 250 20.43 14.87 -12.89
C SER A 250 21.75 14.79 -13.67
N GLN A 251 22.16 13.61 -14.11
CA GLN A 251 23.36 13.41 -14.93
C GLN A 251 23.24 14.16 -16.27
N ALA A 252 22.07 14.10 -16.92
CA ALA A 252 21.80 14.85 -18.14
C ALA A 252 21.81 16.37 -17.94
N ARG A 253 21.36 16.86 -16.78
CA ARG A 253 21.47 18.29 -16.43
C ARG A 253 22.92 18.69 -16.19
N CYS A 254 23.68 17.88 -15.46
CA CYS A 254 25.10 18.13 -15.20
C CYS A 254 25.91 18.17 -16.51
N SER A 255 25.67 17.24 -17.44
CA SER A 255 26.38 17.23 -18.72
C SER A 255 26.05 18.45 -19.58
N ARG A 256 24.80 18.91 -19.60
CA ARG A 256 24.39 20.17 -20.26
C ARG A 256 25.09 21.37 -19.65
N LEU A 257 25.02 21.53 -18.32
CA LEU A 257 25.69 22.65 -17.64
C LEU A 257 27.21 22.63 -17.85
N GLN A 258 27.82 21.45 -17.89
CA GLN A 258 29.25 21.33 -18.16
C GLN A 258 29.60 21.74 -19.60
N GLN A 259 28.75 21.42 -20.58
CA GLN A 259 28.89 21.92 -21.94
C GLN A 259 28.73 23.44 -22.00
N ASP A 260 27.75 24.02 -21.31
CA ASP A 260 27.54 25.46 -21.25
C ASP A 260 28.75 26.19 -20.64
N ILE A 261 29.32 25.66 -19.55
CA ILE A 261 30.54 26.18 -18.93
C ILE A 261 31.71 26.17 -19.93
N GLN A 262 31.88 25.07 -20.67
CA GLN A 262 32.94 24.96 -21.68
C GLN A 262 32.73 25.96 -22.83
N GLN A 263 31.50 26.10 -23.32
CA GLN A 263 31.15 27.04 -24.39
C GLN A 263 31.36 28.49 -23.94
N LEU A 264 30.87 28.87 -22.76
CA LEU A 264 31.06 30.21 -22.20
C LEU A 264 32.53 30.50 -21.91
N GLY A 265 33.28 29.51 -21.42
CA GLY A 265 34.73 29.63 -21.25
C GLY A 265 35.47 29.89 -22.57
N ALA A 266 35.08 29.18 -23.63
CA ALA A 266 35.63 29.41 -24.97
C ALA A 266 35.28 30.81 -25.50
N GLN A 267 34.02 31.23 -25.37
CA GLN A 267 33.56 32.57 -25.77
C GLN A 267 34.31 33.68 -25.03
N LEU A 268 34.46 33.55 -23.71
CA LEU A 268 35.23 34.50 -22.90
C LEU A 268 36.68 34.58 -23.38
N SER A 269 37.32 33.44 -23.64
CA SER A 269 38.71 33.40 -24.10
C SER A 269 38.89 34.09 -25.47
N ALA A 270 37.94 33.90 -26.39
CA ALA A 270 37.92 34.55 -27.69
C ALA A 270 37.76 36.07 -27.55
N LEU A 271 36.79 36.54 -26.77
CA LEU A 271 36.56 37.96 -26.51
C LEU A 271 37.77 38.64 -25.87
N VAL A 272 38.42 37.98 -24.91
CA VAL A 272 39.65 38.51 -24.27
C VAL A 272 40.77 38.68 -25.29
N LEU A 273 40.95 37.71 -26.21
CA LEU A 273 41.95 37.82 -27.27
C LEU A 273 41.62 38.94 -28.27
N GLU A 274 40.36 39.07 -28.70
CA GLU A 274 39.92 40.14 -29.59
C GLU A 274 40.11 41.53 -28.95
N HIS A 275 39.70 41.69 -27.70
CA HIS A 275 39.88 42.94 -26.96
C HIS A 275 41.36 43.27 -26.80
N ARG A 276 42.20 42.30 -26.44
CA ARG A 276 43.66 42.51 -26.34
C ARG A 276 44.28 42.91 -27.69
N ALA A 277 43.84 42.32 -28.79
CA ALA A 277 44.30 42.70 -30.13
C ALA A 277 43.86 44.11 -30.51
N SER A 278 42.60 44.47 -30.22
CA SER A 278 42.05 45.80 -30.47
C SER A 278 42.77 46.89 -29.65
N GLU A 279 43.03 46.60 -28.38
CA GLU A 279 43.74 47.47 -27.45
C GLU A 279 45.18 47.73 -27.92
N LEU A 280 45.89 46.67 -28.33
CA LEU A 280 47.25 46.78 -28.86
C LEU A 280 47.28 47.58 -30.18
N ALA A 281 46.27 47.43 -31.04
CA ALA A 281 46.14 48.23 -32.25
C ALA A 281 45.91 49.72 -31.94
N LEU A 282 45.08 50.03 -30.94
CA LEU A 282 44.86 51.40 -30.47
C LEU A 282 46.13 52.00 -29.85
N ARG A 283 46.86 51.25 -29.01
CA ARG A 283 48.17 51.68 -28.48
C ARG A 283 49.16 52.02 -29.60
N LYS A 284 49.25 51.18 -30.63
CA LYS A 284 50.11 51.46 -31.81
C LYS A 284 49.69 52.74 -32.53
N ARG A 285 48.39 52.97 -32.73
CA ARG A 285 47.88 54.21 -33.35
C ARG A 285 48.20 55.44 -32.50
N LYS A 286 48.01 55.34 -31.18
CA LYS A 286 48.36 56.38 -30.22
C LYS A 286 49.84 56.75 -30.32
N CYS A 287 50.75 55.78 -30.24
CA CYS A 287 52.18 56.04 -30.34
C CYS A 287 52.58 56.69 -31.67
N ARG A 288 51.95 56.31 -32.79
CA ARG A 288 52.20 56.96 -34.10
C ARG A 288 51.78 58.42 -34.08
N ALA A 289 50.58 58.72 -33.58
CA ALA A 289 50.12 60.10 -33.44
C ALA A 289 51.00 60.92 -32.49
N GLU A 290 51.44 60.34 -31.36
CA GLU A 290 52.39 60.98 -30.44
C GLU A 290 53.73 61.28 -31.13
N MET A 291 54.27 60.34 -31.91
CA MET A 291 55.49 60.57 -32.71
C MET A 291 55.30 61.69 -33.74
N GLU A 292 54.16 61.74 -34.42
CA GLU A 292 53.82 62.81 -35.36
C GLU A 292 53.77 64.18 -34.66
N ILE A 293 53.13 64.26 -33.49
CA ILE A 293 53.09 65.49 -32.68
C ILE A 293 54.50 65.91 -32.28
N VAL A 294 55.33 65.00 -31.77
CA VAL A 294 56.73 65.30 -31.40
C VAL A 294 57.51 65.81 -32.61
N ASN A 295 57.34 65.20 -33.79
CA ASN A 295 57.98 65.67 -35.01
C ASN A 295 57.52 67.09 -35.40
N TRP A 296 56.24 67.41 -35.24
CA TRP A 296 55.73 68.76 -35.50
C TRP A 296 56.25 69.79 -34.51
N VAL A 297 56.33 69.44 -33.23
CA VAL A 297 56.94 70.30 -32.19
C VAL A 297 58.41 70.56 -32.50
N GLN A 298 59.19 69.53 -32.84
CA GLN A 298 60.60 69.69 -33.20
C GLN A 298 60.80 70.59 -34.41
N LYS A 299 59.97 70.45 -35.45
CA LYS A 299 60.00 71.35 -36.61
C LYS A 299 59.68 72.79 -36.21
N TYR A 300 58.63 72.98 -35.42
CA TYR A 300 58.25 74.31 -34.93
C TYR A 300 59.37 74.94 -34.09
N ASP A 301 59.98 74.20 -33.16
CA ASP A 301 61.08 74.69 -32.33
C ASP A 301 62.31 75.05 -33.17
N ALA A 302 62.63 74.26 -34.20
CA ALA A 302 63.71 74.56 -35.14
C ALA A 302 63.43 75.83 -35.95
N ASP A 303 62.25 75.92 -36.58
CA ASP A 303 61.84 77.08 -37.37
C ASP A 303 61.80 78.36 -36.50
N MET A 304 61.29 78.27 -35.27
CA MET A 304 61.29 79.38 -34.32
C MET A 304 62.70 79.78 -33.90
N GLY A 305 63.60 78.81 -33.71
CA GLY A 305 65.02 79.06 -33.42
C GLY A 305 65.72 79.77 -34.57
N GLU A 306 65.51 79.32 -35.82
CA GLU A 306 66.03 79.98 -37.02
C GLU A 306 65.51 81.41 -37.15
N LYS A 307 64.20 81.63 -36.96
CA LYS A 307 63.59 82.97 -37.01
C LYS A 307 64.10 83.89 -35.91
N GLN A 308 64.33 83.37 -34.71
CA GLN A 308 64.92 84.13 -33.63
C GLN A 308 66.37 84.52 -33.94
N ALA A 309 67.17 83.61 -34.50
CA ALA A 309 68.54 83.91 -34.92
C ALA A 309 68.59 84.96 -36.04
N GLU A 310 67.73 84.84 -37.06
CA GLU A 310 67.58 85.86 -38.12
C GLU A 310 67.20 87.23 -37.53
N TYR A 311 66.24 87.26 -36.60
CA TYR A 311 65.83 88.50 -35.92
C TYR A 311 66.99 89.11 -35.14
N GLU A 312 67.73 88.32 -34.38
CA GLU A 312 68.89 88.77 -33.61
C GLU A 312 70.01 89.32 -34.50
N GLU A 313 70.29 88.67 -35.64
CA GLU A 313 71.26 89.16 -36.64
C GLU A 313 70.84 90.51 -37.22
N VAL A 314 69.60 90.63 -37.69
CA VAL A 314 69.05 91.88 -38.24
C VAL A 314 69.02 92.98 -37.16
N HIS A 315 68.64 92.63 -35.94
CA HIS A 315 68.62 93.58 -34.83
C HIS A 315 70.04 94.04 -34.47
N ALA A 316 71.04 93.15 -34.46
CA ALA A 316 72.43 93.51 -34.25
C ALA A 316 72.92 94.48 -35.32
N ALA A 317 72.71 94.15 -36.61
CA ALA A 317 73.04 95.04 -37.72
C ALA A 317 72.32 96.41 -37.61
N TYR A 318 71.02 96.41 -37.26
CA TYR A 318 70.28 97.64 -37.00
C TYR A 318 70.89 98.46 -35.87
N THR A 319 71.30 97.85 -34.76
CA THR A 319 71.95 98.57 -33.66
C THR A 319 73.30 99.17 -34.06
N GLU A 320 74.09 98.46 -34.88
CA GLU A 320 75.34 98.98 -35.43
C GLU A 320 75.10 100.15 -36.38
N GLU A 321 74.17 100.02 -37.32
CA GLU A 321 73.77 101.09 -38.24
C GLU A 321 73.25 102.31 -37.49
N MET A 322 72.47 102.12 -36.42
CA MET A 322 72.00 103.22 -35.57
C MET A 322 73.16 103.94 -34.87
N ALA A 323 74.19 103.21 -34.42
CA ALA A 323 75.40 103.80 -33.85
C ALA A 323 76.24 104.54 -34.92
N HIS A 324 76.32 104.00 -36.14
CA HIS A 324 76.97 104.70 -37.25
C HIS A 324 76.23 105.97 -37.64
N LEU A 325 74.90 105.91 -37.71
CA LEU A 325 74.05 107.07 -37.97
C LEU A 325 74.22 108.14 -36.89
N SER A 326 74.25 107.78 -35.60
CA SER A 326 74.48 108.75 -34.53
C SER A 326 75.84 109.44 -34.68
N LEU A 327 76.90 108.68 -34.94
CA LEU A 327 78.25 109.23 -35.20
C LEU A 327 78.29 110.13 -36.44
N LEU A 328 77.59 109.78 -37.52
CA LEU A 328 77.51 110.61 -38.73
C LEU A 328 76.72 111.89 -38.49
N VAL A 329 75.64 111.82 -37.70
CA VAL A 329 74.86 113.00 -37.30
C VAL A 329 75.71 113.95 -36.45
N GLU A 330 76.46 113.42 -35.49
CA GLU A 330 77.41 114.20 -34.69
C GLU A 330 78.48 114.87 -35.57
N LYS A 331 79.12 114.11 -36.46
CA LYS A 331 80.09 114.64 -37.43
C LYS A 331 79.48 115.71 -38.34
N ARG A 332 78.27 115.48 -38.85
CA ARG A 332 77.54 116.46 -39.67
C ARG A 332 77.24 117.74 -38.89
N ALA A 333 76.88 117.64 -37.62
CA ALA A 333 76.64 118.80 -36.77
C ALA A 333 77.91 119.66 -36.62
N VAL A 334 79.07 119.02 -36.40
CA VAL A 334 80.36 119.70 -36.36
C VAL A 334 80.69 120.34 -37.71
N LEU A 335 80.58 119.60 -38.81
CA LEU A 335 80.84 120.13 -40.15
C LEU A 335 79.93 121.30 -40.53
N LEU A 336 78.66 121.29 -40.11
CA LEU A 336 77.74 122.41 -40.32
C LEU A 336 78.18 123.66 -39.53
N GLN A 337 78.66 123.48 -38.30
CA GLN A 337 79.24 124.58 -37.52
C GLN A 337 80.48 125.14 -38.23
N GLU A 338 81.43 124.29 -38.62
CA GLU A 338 82.64 124.72 -39.36
C GLU A 338 82.27 125.42 -40.68
N TYR A 339 81.31 124.89 -41.44
CA TYR A 339 80.85 125.50 -42.68
C TYR A 339 80.28 126.89 -42.44
N SER A 340 79.43 127.06 -41.40
CA SER A 340 78.90 128.36 -41.03
C SER A 340 79.99 129.36 -40.64
N GLN A 341 81.03 128.91 -39.91
CA GLN A 341 82.19 129.74 -39.58
C GLN A 341 82.95 130.16 -40.84
N ILE A 342 83.19 129.24 -41.79
CA ILE A 342 83.86 129.56 -43.05
C ILE A 342 83.04 130.55 -43.88
N GLU A 343 81.71 130.40 -43.95
CA GLU A 343 80.83 131.34 -44.63
C GLU A 343 80.88 132.73 -44.00
N GLU A 344 80.84 132.82 -42.67
CA GLU A 344 81.01 134.06 -41.93
C GLU A 344 82.39 134.70 -42.18
N GLU A 345 83.46 133.91 -42.12
CA GLU A 345 84.81 134.37 -42.45
C GLU A 345 84.93 134.88 -43.88
N ARG A 346 84.31 134.19 -44.85
CA ARG A 346 84.27 134.62 -46.25
C ARG A 346 83.48 135.92 -46.38
N ARG A 347 82.35 136.08 -45.70
CA ARG A 347 81.61 137.36 -45.66
C ARG A 347 82.47 138.47 -45.08
N ILE A 348 83.17 138.24 -43.98
CA ILE A 348 84.08 139.23 -43.38
C ILE A 348 85.23 139.57 -44.32
N ARG A 349 85.84 138.58 -44.99
CA ARG A 349 86.90 138.80 -45.98
C ARG A 349 86.40 139.63 -47.17
N GLN A 350 85.25 139.28 -47.73
CA GLN A 350 84.62 140.06 -48.81
C GLN A 350 84.30 141.49 -48.37
N GLN A 351 83.76 141.67 -47.16
CA GLN A 351 83.53 143.02 -46.59
C GLN A 351 84.84 143.81 -46.48
N LYS A 352 85.92 143.19 -45.98
CA LYS A 352 87.25 143.83 -45.89
C LYS A 352 87.84 144.16 -47.27
N GLU A 353 87.68 143.28 -48.26
CA GLU A 353 88.12 143.53 -49.64
C GLU A 353 87.32 144.68 -50.26
N GLU A 354 86.00 144.73 -50.07
CA GLU A 354 85.16 145.83 -50.50
C GLU A 354 85.53 147.16 -49.81
N GLU A 355 85.82 147.14 -48.51
CA GLU A 355 86.32 148.30 -47.76
C GLU A 355 87.68 148.76 -48.29
N ALA A 356 88.61 147.83 -48.54
CA ALA A 356 89.92 148.14 -49.12
C ALA A 356 89.81 148.70 -50.55
N LEU A 357 88.88 148.18 -51.38
CA LEU A 357 88.59 148.72 -52.71
C LEU A 357 88.00 150.14 -52.61
N LYS A 358 87.09 150.39 -51.66
CA LYS A 358 86.57 151.73 -51.39
C LYS A 358 87.70 152.68 -50.98
N GLU A 359 88.59 152.26 -50.08
CA GLU A 359 89.76 153.05 -49.70
C GLU A 359 90.71 153.31 -50.87
N LEU A 360 91.01 152.29 -51.68
CA LEU A 360 91.85 152.42 -52.87
C LEU A 360 91.23 153.40 -53.86
N ASN A 361 89.92 153.32 -54.09
CA ASN A 361 89.20 154.26 -54.94
C ASN A 361 89.29 155.70 -54.42
N ILE A 362 89.18 155.92 -53.09
CA ILE A 362 89.40 157.24 -52.48
C ILE A 362 90.84 157.72 -52.72
N LYS A 363 91.83 156.84 -52.52
CA LYS A 363 93.26 157.14 -52.78
C LYS A 363 93.52 157.46 -54.27
N ILE A 364 92.92 156.71 -55.20
CA ILE A 364 92.98 156.96 -56.65
C ILE A 364 92.36 158.31 -56.99
N LEU A 365 91.18 158.63 -56.45
CA LEU A 365 90.52 159.92 -56.65
C LEU A 365 91.41 161.07 -56.15
N ALA A 366 92.01 160.92 -54.96
CA ALA A 366 92.96 161.88 -54.42
C ALA A 366 94.20 162.04 -55.32
N ALA A 367 94.80 160.94 -55.76
CA ALA A 367 95.94 160.94 -56.68
C ALA A 367 95.59 161.59 -58.03
N THR A 368 94.40 161.32 -58.57
CA THR A 368 93.88 161.91 -59.82
C THR A 368 93.72 163.42 -59.66
N ARG A 369 93.23 163.88 -58.50
CA ARG A 369 93.09 165.31 -58.16
C ARG A 369 94.45 166.01 -58.08
N ILE A 370 95.44 165.37 -57.46
CA ILE A 370 96.83 165.87 -57.39
C ILE A 370 97.45 165.94 -58.80
N GLN A 371 97.32 164.87 -59.59
CA GLN A 371 97.82 164.83 -60.96
C GLN A 371 97.17 165.88 -61.88
N ALA A 372 95.86 166.12 -61.73
CA ALA A 372 95.14 167.16 -62.46
C ALA A 372 95.65 168.58 -62.09
N CYS A 373 95.90 168.84 -60.81
CA CYS A 373 96.51 170.09 -60.35
C CYS A 373 97.90 170.32 -60.96
N TRP A 374 98.75 169.29 -60.98
CA TRP A 374 100.10 169.36 -61.55
C TRP A 374 100.10 169.56 -63.07
N ARG A 375 99.28 168.80 -63.82
CA ARG A 375 99.09 168.98 -65.27
C ARG A 375 98.58 170.38 -65.60
N GLY A 376 97.66 170.92 -64.79
CA GLY A 376 97.18 172.30 -64.92
C GLY A 376 98.26 173.35 -64.65
N TYR A 377 99.16 173.12 -63.68
CA TYR A 377 100.30 174.00 -63.40
C TYR A 377 101.29 174.04 -64.58
N LEU A 378 101.62 172.89 -65.16
CA LEU A 378 102.54 172.77 -66.29
C LEU A 378 102.05 173.50 -67.55
N VAL A 379 100.76 173.42 -67.86
CA VAL A 379 100.14 174.12 -69.00
C VAL A 379 100.13 175.64 -68.79
N ARG A 380 100.07 176.12 -67.54
CA ARG A 380 100.04 177.55 -67.22
C ARG A 380 101.42 178.23 -67.24
N SER A 381 102.53 177.49 -67.18
CA SER A 381 103.87 178.10 -67.25
C SER A 381 104.31 178.40 -68.70
N PHE A 382 103.85 177.62 -69.68
CA PHE A 382 104.28 177.76 -71.09
C PHE A 382 103.63 178.94 -71.86
N PHE A 383 102.57 179.59 -71.35
CA PHE A 383 101.77 180.57 -72.10
C PHE A 383 101.98 182.07 -71.76
N LYS A 384 103.07 182.47 -71.08
CA LYS A 384 103.32 183.89 -70.71
C LYS A 384 104.17 184.74 -71.69
N SER A 385 104.54 184.23 -72.87
CA SER A 385 105.24 185.00 -73.92
C SER A 385 104.39 185.23 -75.18
N LYS A 386 103.42 186.17 -75.13
CA LYS A 386 102.99 187.09 -76.25
C LYS A 386 101.68 187.88 -75.98
N LYS A 387 101.84 189.19 -75.81
CA LYS A 387 101.04 190.42 -76.15
C LYS A 387 99.48 190.52 -76.05
N LYS A 388 99.06 191.46 -75.19
CA LYS A 388 98.09 192.62 -75.25
C LYS A 388 96.82 192.68 -76.18
N LYS A 389 95.70 193.06 -75.51
CA LYS A 389 94.44 193.82 -75.85
C LYS A 389 93.33 193.11 -76.67
N LYS A 390 92.01 193.20 -76.42
CA LYS A 390 91.15 194.23 -75.74
C LYS A 390 89.70 193.69 -75.41
N GLN A 391 89.08 194.23 -74.33
CA GLN A 391 87.62 194.51 -74.11
C GLN A 391 86.63 193.35 -73.77
N LYS A 392 85.58 193.42 -72.91
CA LYS A 392 85.20 194.09 -71.62
C LYS A 392 83.79 193.55 -71.25
N GLY A 393 83.55 193.01 -70.03
CA GLY A 393 82.20 192.65 -69.55
C GLY A 393 82.14 191.83 -68.24
N LYS A 394 81.67 192.45 -67.15
CA LYS A 394 81.34 191.96 -65.78
C LYS A 394 79.86 191.52 -65.73
N GLY A 395 79.27 190.80 -64.78
CA GLY A 395 79.52 190.28 -63.40
C GLY A 395 78.25 189.46 -63.04
N LYS A 396 78.16 188.59 -62.02
CA LYS A 396 78.51 188.65 -60.60
C LYS A 396 78.95 187.27 -60.13
#